data_AF-A0A7C9EFI0-F1
#
_entry.id   AF-A0A7C9EFI0-F1
#
_cell.length_a   1.000
_cell.length_b   1.000
_cell.length_c   1.000
_cell.angle_alpha   90.00
_cell.angle_beta   90.00
_cell.angle_gamma   90.00
#
_symmetry.space_group_name_H-M   'P 1'
#
loop_
_entity.id
_entity.type
_entity.pdbx_description
1 polymer ?
#
loop_
_entity_poly.entity_id
_entity_poly.type
_entity_poly.pdbx_seq_one_letter_code
_entity_poly.pdbx_strand_id
1 'polypeptide(L)'
;TAISMSSSSSSCSPSLMSFPATSVDVFDIGSYPTTLLSINTDAKIAVPPPKPILIGTPTCNSSSLSQGGEFDILLLLHGYLLYNHFYSQLIQQVASHGFIVVAPQVIKLRINLLQLVKLRA
;
A
#
# COMPACT_ATOMS: atom_id res chain seq x y z
N THR A 1 37.58 -40.16 25.96
CA THR A 1 37.31 -39.57 24.63
C THR A 1 35.84 -39.24 24.54
N ALA A 2 35.46 -38.00 24.84
CA ALA A 2 34.09 -37.52 24.71
C ALA A 2 34.11 -36.36 23.71
N ILE A 3 33.31 -36.49 22.65
CA ILE A 3 33.26 -35.57 21.51
C ILE A 3 32.14 -34.57 21.79
N SER A 4 32.49 -33.30 21.99
CA SER A 4 31.51 -32.21 22.16
C SER A 4 30.95 -31.82 20.80
N MET A 5 29.65 -32.01 20.59
CA MET A 5 28.92 -31.40 19.48
C MET A 5 28.41 -30.02 19.90
N SER A 6 29.00 -28.96 19.38
CA SER A 6 28.46 -27.60 19.50
C SER A 6 27.57 -27.30 18.30
N SER A 7 26.25 -27.34 18.50
CA SER A 7 25.26 -26.92 17.51
C SER A 7 25.17 -25.39 17.51
N SER A 8 25.77 -24.74 16.51
CA SER A 8 25.61 -23.31 16.25
C SER A 8 24.29 -23.07 15.51
N SER A 9 23.22 -22.78 16.25
CA SER A 9 21.98 -22.26 15.69
C SER A 9 22.19 -20.78 15.32
N SER A 10 22.49 -20.52 14.04
CA SER A 10 22.47 -19.17 13.48
C SER A 10 21.02 -18.70 13.38
N SER A 11 20.53 -18.04 14.44
CA SER A 11 19.31 -17.25 14.37
C SER A 11 19.59 -16.04 13.49
N CYS A 12 19.14 -16.08 12.24
CA CYS A 12 19.09 -14.93 11.37
C CYS A 12 18.05 -13.96 11.95
N SER A 13 18.47 -13.11 12.88
CA SER A 13 17.66 -11.98 13.30
C SER A 13 17.32 -11.16 12.05
N PRO A 14 16.07 -10.72 11.85
CA PRO A 14 15.78 -9.77 10.80
C PRO A 14 16.58 -8.52 11.15
N SER A 15 17.64 -8.26 10.40
CA SER A 15 18.42 -7.04 10.53
C SER A 15 17.46 -5.90 10.24
N LEU A 16 17.00 -5.24 11.32
CA LEU A 16 16.30 -3.97 11.25
C LEU A 16 17.24 -3.04 10.49
N MET A 17 16.95 -2.81 9.21
CA MET A 17 17.75 -1.88 8.43
C MET A 17 17.65 -0.54 9.14
N SER A 18 18.78 -0.08 9.68
CA SER A 18 18.91 1.26 10.23
C SER A 18 18.81 2.21 9.05
N PHE A 19 17.59 2.58 8.69
CA PHE A 19 17.34 3.73 7.83
C PHE A 19 18.06 4.94 8.44
N PRO A 20 18.67 5.82 7.65
CA PRO A 20 19.11 7.11 8.17
C PRO A 20 17.86 7.78 8.75
N ALA A 21 17.76 7.82 10.08
CA ALA A 21 16.68 8.48 10.78
C ALA A 21 16.88 9.99 10.64
N THR A 22 16.64 10.53 9.45
CA THR A 22 16.06 11.86 9.39
C THR A 22 14.71 11.72 10.09
N SER A 23 14.64 12.16 11.35
CA SER A 23 13.40 12.12 12.14
C SER A 23 12.42 13.12 11.53
N VAL A 24 11.79 12.72 10.44
CA VAL A 24 10.67 13.46 9.85
C VAL A 24 9.47 13.19 10.74
N ASP A 25 8.72 14.25 11.06
CA ASP A 25 7.48 14.11 11.81
C ASP A 25 6.49 13.26 11.00
N VAL A 26 5.74 12.37 11.67
CA VAL A 26 4.79 11.47 11.00
C VAL A 26 3.66 12.22 10.27
N PHE A 27 3.40 13.47 10.66
CA PHE A 27 2.41 14.34 10.02
C PHE A 27 2.98 15.16 8.86
N ASP A 28 4.30 15.19 8.70
CA ASP A 28 4.97 15.86 7.58
C ASP A 28 5.10 14.92 6.36
N ILE A 29 5.64 15.44 5.26
CA ILE A 29 5.97 14.64 4.08
C ILE A 29 7.27 13.88 4.35
N GLY A 30 7.23 12.56 4.19
CA GLY A 30 8.37 11.67 4.39
C GLY A 30 9.46 11.79 3.32
N SER A 31 10.56 11.08 3.54
CA SER A 31 11.79 11.21 2.74
C SER A 31 11.68 10.70 1.30
N TYR A 32 10.64 9.93 0.96
CA TYR A 32 10.50 9.35 -0.38
C TYR A 32 9.60 10.20 -1.27
N PRO A 33 10.05 10.58 -2.49
CA PRO A 33 9.17 11.17 -3.49
C PRO A 33 8.10 10.14 -3.89
N THR A 34 6.87 10.55 -4.15
CA THR A 34 5.75 9.62 -4.41
C THR A 34 5.08 9.85 -5.76
N THR A 35 4.47 8.78 -6.28
CA THR A 35 3.59 8.79 -7.44
C THR A 35 2.25 8.14 -7.12
N LEU A 36 1.19 8.67 -7.73
CA LEU A 36 -0.13 8.05 -7.72
C LEU A 36 -0.42 7.39 -9.07
N LEU A 37 -0.77 6.11 -9.02
CA LEU A 37 -1.19 5.32 -10.17
C LEU A 37 -2.69 5.03 -10.06
N SER A 38 -3.46 5.54 -11.01
CA SER A 38 -4.89 5.23 -11.13
C SER A 38 -5.06 4.10 -12.14
N ILE A 39 -5.50 2.93 -11.68
CA ILE A 39 -5.77 1.77 -12.53
C ILE A 39 -7.29 1.62 -12.66
N ASN A 40 -7.78 1.77 -13.88
CA ASN A 40 -9.18 1.55 -14.22
C ASN A 40 -9.43 0.09 -14.63
N THR A 41 -10.69 -0.31 -14.58
CA THR A 41 -11.19 -1.64 -15.02
C THR A 41 -10.95 -1.92 -16.51
N ASP A 42 -10.71 -0.88 -17.32
CA ASP A 42 -10.53 -1.00 -18.78
C ASP A 42 -9.07 -1.00 -19.19
N ALA A 43 -8.15 -1.13 -18.22
CA ALA A 43 -6.72 -1.20 -18.52
C ALA A 43 -6.43 -2.43 -19.42
N LYS A 44 -5.53 -2.27 -20.41
CA LYS A 44 -5.03 -3.35 -21.29
C LYS A 44 -4.13 -4.34 -20.54
N ILE A 45 -4.59 -4.84 -19.41
CA ILE A 45 -3.92 -5.81 -18.56
C ILE A 45 -4.64 -7.14 -18.79
N ALA A 46 -3.88 -8.24 -18.84
CA ALA A 46 -4.42 -9.57 -19.12
C ALA A 46 -5.59 -9.96 -18.21
N VAL A 47 -5.58 -9.46 -16.97
CA VAL A 47 -6.69 -9.56 -16.02
C VAL A 47 -6.89 -8.18 -15.37
N PRO A 48 -7.86 -7.38 -15.82
CA PRO A 48 -8.12 -6.09 -15.20
C PRO A 48 -8.72 -6.26 -13.79
N PRO A 49 -8.47 -5.32 -12.87
CA PRO A 49 -9.05 -5.38 -11.54
C PRO A 49 -10.58 -5.23 -11.62
N PRO A 50 -11.37 -5.94 -10.78
CA PRO A 50 -12.83 -5.87 -10.81
C PRO A 50 -13.42 -4.48 -10.49
N LYS A 51 -12.63 -3.59 -9.88
CA LYS A 51 -13.00 -2.22 -9.55
C LYS A 51 -11.80 -1.29 -9.75
N PRO A 52 -12.03 0.01 -10.03
CA PRO A 52 -10.95 0.99 -10.06
C PRO A 52 -10.17 1.02 -8.75
N ILE A 53 -8.87 1.20 -8.86
CA ILE A 53 -7.94 1.15 -7.74
C ILE A 53 -6.94 2.29 -7.88
N LEU A 54 -6.69 2.98 -6.77
CA LEU A 54 -5.67 4.03 -6.69
C LEU A 54 -4.50 3.48 -5.88
N ILE A 55 -3.29 3.61 -6.41
CA ILE A 55 -2.07 3.11 -5.76
C ILE A 55 -1.13 4.28 -5.54
N GLY A 56 -0.65 4.47 -4.30
CA GLY A 56 0.46 5.36 -3.98
C GLY A 56 1.73 4.55 -3.81
N THR A 57 2.80 4.97 -4.49
CA THR A 57 4.09 4.31 -4.41
C THR A 57 5.21 5.32 -4.20
N PRO A 58 6.24 5.01 -3.38
CA PRO A 58 7.49 5.74 -3.44
C PRO A 58 8.12 5.56 -4.83
N THR A 59 8.69 6.64 -5.37
CA THR A 59 9.43 6.62 -6.62
C THR A 59 10.89 6.36 -6.34
N CYS A 60 11.38 5.22 -6.81
CA CYS A 60 12.81 4.95 -6.86
C CYS A 60 13.39 5.73 -8.05
N ASN A 61 13.57 7.05 -7.92
CA ASN A 61 14.32 7.79 -8.93
C ASN A 61 15.82 7.50 -8.76
N SER A 62 16.45 7.12 -9.86
CA SER A 62 17.85 6.69 -9.94
C SER A 62 18.89 7.78 -9.63
N SER A 63 18.46 8.98 -9.23
CA SER A 63 19.31 10.15 -8.98
C SER A 63 19.73 10.34 -7.52
N SER A 64 19.10 9.63 -6.57
CA SER A 64 19.63 9.47 -5.21
C SER A 64 20.17 8.05 -5.10
N LEU A 65 21.50 7.93 -5.16
CA LEU A 65 22.20 6.65 -5.08
C LEU A 65 21.63 5.79 -3.92
N SER A 66 21.13 4.60 -4.26
CA SER A 66 20.95 3.48 -3.31
C SER A 66 19.75 3.55 -2.35
N GLN A 67 18.53 3.56 -2.87
CA GLN A 67 17.37 3.08 -2.09
C GLN A 67 16.22 2.55 -2.96
N GLY A 68 16.52 1.58 -3.82
CA GLY A 68 15.50 0.62 -4.25
C GLY A 68 15.21 -0.31 -3.08
N GLY A 69 14.31 0.11 -2.20
CA GLY A 69 13.87 -0.67 -1.04
C GLY A 69 12.71 -1.58 -1.38
N GLU A 70 12.61 -2.70 -0.67
CA GLU A 70 11.34 -3.42 -0.54
C GLU A 70 10.44 -2.60 0.40
N PHE A 71 9.21 -2.33 -0.02
CA PHE A 71 8.28 -1.49 0.71
C PHE A 71 7.06 -2.31 1.13
N ASP A 72 6.63 -2.14 2.37
CA ASP A 72 5.44 -2.81 2.88
C ASP A 72 4.17 -2.29 2.19
N ILE A 73 3.21 -3.20 2.01
CA ILE A 73 1.95 -2.91 1.34
C ILE A 73 0.87 -2.64 2.39
N LEU A 74 0.20 -1.50 2.26
CA LEU A 74 -0.94 -1.11 3.08
C LEU A 74 -2.22 -1.06 2.23
N LEU A 75 -3.28 -1.70 2.72
CA LEU A 75 -4.59 -1.65 2.08
C LEU A 75 -5.47 -0.58 2.74
N LEU A 76 -5.73 0.51 2.03
CA LEU A 76 -6.61 1.60 2.49
C LEU A 76 -8.03 1.40 1.97
N LEU A 77 -8.92 0.94 2.84
CA LEU A 77 -10.34 0.78 2.53
C LEU A 77 -11.10 2.04 2.93
N HIS A 78 -11.54 2.82 1.96
CA HIS A 78 -12.36 4.00 2.23
C HIS A 78 -13.78 3.58 2.66
N GLY A 79 -14.42 4.41 3.49
CA GLY A 79 -15.80 4.20 3.96
C GLY A 79 -16.86 4.33 2.85
N TYR A 80 -18.13 4.24 3.19
CA TYR A 80 -19.22 4.21 2.21
C TYR A 80 -19.28 5.47 1.29
N LEU A 81 -19.57 5.26 -0.01
CA LEU A 81 -19.87 6.29 -1.04
C LEU A 81 -18.76 7.29 -1.43
N LEU A 82 -17.51 7.10 -1.01
CA LEU A 82 -16.41 8.00 -1.41
C LEU A 82 -15.69 7.51 -2.68
N TYR A 83 -14.99 8.41 -3.37
CA TYR A 83 -14.07 8.05 -4.45
C TYR A 83 -12.64 7.94 -3.89
N ASN A 84 -11.82 7.06 -4.46
CA ASN A 84 -10.45 6.84 -4.00
C ASN A 84 -9.58 8.10 -4.03
N HIS A 85 -9.83 9.01 -4.99
CA HIS A 85 -9.04 10.23 -5.14
C HIS A 85 -9.20 11.22 -3.98
N PHE A 86 -10.27 11.12 -3.17
CA PHE A 86 -10.44 11.95 -1.98
C PHE A 86 -9.36 11.72 -0.93
N TYR A 87 -8.74 10.53 -0.93
CA TYR A 87 -7.63 10.20 -0.04
C TYR A 87 -6.25 10.34 -0.70
N SER A 88 -6.16 10.94 -1.89
CA SER A 88 -4.90 11.10 -2.62
C SER A 88 -3.78 11.72 -1.77
N GLN A 89 -4.10 12.77 -1.00
CA GLN A 89 -3.15 13.42 -0.10
C GLN A 89 -2.67 12.47 1.02
N LEU A 90 -3.59 11.80 1.70
CA LEU A 90 -3.25 10.81 2.74
C LEU A 90 -2.41 9.67 2.17
N ILE A 91 -2.79 9.15 1.00
CA ILE A 91 -2.09 8.09 0.30
C ILE A 91 -0.65 8.53 -0.04
N GLN A 92 -0.45 9.76 -0.51
CA GLN A 92 0.87 10.31 -0.79
C GLN A 92 1.69 10.51 0.49
N GLN A 93 1.10 11.00 1.58
CA GLN A 93 1.81 11.15 2.85
C GLN A 93 2.31 9.80 3.37
N VAL A 94 1.45 8.79 3.40
CA VAL A 94 1.84 7.45 3.85
C VAL A 94 2.87 6.85 2.89
N ALA A 95 2.70 7.00 1.58
CA ALA A 95 3.67 6.49 0.62
C ALA A 95 5.05 7.15 0.74
N SER A 96 5.10 8.44 1.11
CA SER A 96 6.36 9.18 1.29
C SER A 96 7.18 8.71 2.49
N HIS A 97 6.57 7.93 3.39
CA HIS A 97 7.26 7.27 4.50
C HIS A 97 7.79 5.88 4.15
N GLY A 98 7.63 5.42 2.90
CA GLY A 98 8.15 4.14 2.43
C GLY A 98 7.11 3.02 2.47
N PHE A 99 5.86 3.31 2.10
CA PHE A 99 4.80 2.31 1.97
C PHE A 99 4.21 2.30 0.56
N ILE A 100 3.83 1.12 0.08
CA ILE A 100 2.98 0.99 -1.10
C ILE A 100 1.53 0.95 -0.62
N VAL A 101 0.79 2.02 -0.87
CA VAL A 101 -0.60 2.15 -0.40
C VAL A 101 -1.54 1.81 -1.54
N VAL A 102 -2.36 0.78 -1.34
CA VAL A 102 -3.34 0.30 -2.30
C VAL A 102 -4.72 0.68 -1.80
N ALA A 103 -5.47 1.48 -2.57
CA ALA A 103 -6.81 1.95 -2.23
C ALA A 103 -7.83 1.51 -3.29
N PRO A 104 -8.43 0.31 -3.16
CA PRO A 104 -9.51 -0.14 -4.03
C PRO A 104 -10.80 0.66 -3.79
N GLN A 105 -11.55 0.91 -4.86
CA GLN A 105 -12.84 1.59 -4.72
C GLN A 105 -13.89 0.65 -4.13
N VAL A 106 -14.48 1.02 -2.99
CA VAL A 106 -15.49 0.21 -2.30
C VAL A 106 -16.89 0.75 -2.58
N ILE A 107 -17.31 0.80 -3.85
CA ILE A 107 -18.74 1.04 -4.15
C ILE A 107 -19.50 -0.23 -3.79
N LYS A 108 -20.19 -0.22 -2.65
CA LYS A 108 -21.26 -1.16 -2.33
C LYS A 108 -22.53 -0.41 -1.96
N LEU A 109 -23.21 0.13 -2.97
CA LEU A 109 -24.67 0.18 -2.99
C LEU A 109 -25.19 -0.81 -4.01
N ARG A 110 -25.19 -2.09 -3.65
CA ARG A 110 -26.05 -3.07 -4.33
C ARG A 110 -27.43 -3.04 -3.66
N ILE A 111 -28.10 -1.90 -3.67
CA ILE A 111 -29.56 -1.92 -3.57
C ILE A 111 -30.01 -2.33 -4.98
N ASN A 112 -30.24 -3.63 -5.17
CA ASN A 112 -31.12 -4.02 -6.26
C ASN A 112 -32.47 -3.36 -5.96
N LEU A 113 -32.84 -2.36 -6.74
CA LEU A 113 -34.16 -1.72 -6.64
C LEU A 113 -35.29 -2.78 -6.74
N LEU A 114 -35.02 -3.87 -7.46
CA LEU A 114 -35.87 -5.06 -7.56
C LEU A 114 -36.02 -5.86 -6.25
N GLN A 115 -35.05 -5.80 -5.32
CA GLN A 115 -35.14 -6.48 -4.01
C GLN A 115 -35.78 -5.59 -2.94
N LEU A 116 -35.75 -4.26 -3.11
CA LEU A 116 -36.39 -3.31 -2.19
C LEU A 116 -37.93 -3.27 -2.37
N VAL A 117 -38.42 -3.43 -3.60
CA VAL A 117 -39.87 -3.54 -3.87
C VAL A 117 -40.45 -4.86 -3.35
N LYS A 118 -39.63 -5.92 -3.30
CA LYS A 118 -40.07 -7.25 -2.84
C LYS A 118 -40.19 -7.39 -1.31
N LEU A 119 -39.71 -6.39 -0.56
CA LEU A 119 -39.85 -6.32 0.90
C LEU A 119 -40.99 -5.38 1.35
N ARG A 120 -41.76 -4.85 0.41
CA ARG A 120 -42.94 -4.00 0.64
C ARG A 120 -44.25 -4.63 0.12
N ALA A 121 -44.28 -5.95 -0.04
CA ALA A 121 -45.50 -6.70 -0.36
C ALA A 121 -45.80 -7.69 0.77
#